data_AF-A0A193LFD7-F1
#
_entry.id   AF-A0A193LFD7-F1
#
_cell.length_a   1.000
_cell.length_b   1.000
_cell.length_c   1.000
_cell.angle_alpha   90.00
_cell.angle_beta   90.00
_cell.angle_gamma   90.00
#
_symmetry.space_group_name_H-M   'P 1'
#
loop_
_entity.id
_entity.type
_entity.pdbx_description
1 polymer ?
#
loop_
_entity_poly.entity_id
_entity_poly.type
_entity_poly.pdbx_seq_one_letter_code
_entity_poly.pdbx_strand_id
1 'polypeptide(L)'
;MANSLLREHTELTRPLFIFLLAAPSLLGIGTLFAYRRFLQQTDELQRKIQTDAAGVALAAYLLLATGHTLLESAGHQAPQTMDLFTPVVLIWSAAQIYGAWRYR
;
A
#
# COMPACT_ATOMS: atom_id res chain seq x y z
N MET A 1 3.93 -42.17 -20.84
CA MET A 1 4.16 -42.16 -19.38
C MET A 1 4.85 -40.86 -18.91
N ALA A 2 5.86 -40.32 -19.62
CA ALA A 2 6.47 -39.02 -19.26
C ALA A 2 5.47 -37.83 -19.33
N ASN A 3 4.54 -37.82 -20.28
CA ASN A 3 3.55 -36.74 -20.44
C ASN A 3 2.47 -36.69 -19.33
N SER A 4 2.19 -37.80 -18.64
CA SER A 4 1.19 -37.80 -17.55
C SER A 4 1.78 -37.25 -16.25
N LEU A 5 3.04 -37.56 -15.96
CA LEU A 5 3.75 -37.02 -14.78
C LEU A 5 3.95 -35.49 -14.90
N LEU A 6 4.28 -34.99 -16.09
CA LEU A 6 4.38 -33.55 -16.32
C LEU A 6 3.02 -32.84 -16.13
N ARG A 7 1.92 -33.43 -16.61
CA ARG A 7 0.57 -32.86 -16.38
C ARG A 7 0.21 -32.82 -14.90
N GLU A 8 0.47 -33.89 -14.16
CA GLU A 8 0.15 -33.97 -12.73
C GLU A 8 0.93 -32.94 -11.90
N HIS A 9 2.22 -32.74 -12.20
CA HIS A 9 3.01 -31.67 -11.59
C HIS A 9 2.51 -30.27 -11.94
N THR A 10 2.06 -30.05 -13.18
CA THR A 10 1.55 -28.74 -13.66
C THR A 10 0.19 -28.39 -13.04
N GLU A 11 -0.67 -29.40 -12.84
CA GLU A 11 -2.00 -29.25 -12.22
C GLU A 11 -1.90 -28.94 -10.71
N LEU A 12 -0.92 -29.52 -10.00
CA LEU A 12 -0.67 -29.23 -8.58
C LEU A 12 0.09 -27.93 -8.33
N THR A 13 0.99 -27.51 -9.23
CA THR A 13 1.74 -26.24 -9.08
C THR A 13 0.88 -25.01 -9.38
N ARG A 14 -0.11 -25.10 -10.28
CA ARG A 14 -1.01 -23.97 -10.60
C ARG A 14 -1.75 -23.37 -9.40
N PRO A 15 -2.49 -24.13 -8.57
CA PRO A 15 -3.20 -23.57 -7.43
C PRO A 15 -2.23 -23.03 -6.37
N LEU A 16 -1.09 -23.70 -6.15
CA LEU A 16 -0.06 -23.24 -5.22
C LEU A 16 0.56 -21.91 -5.67
N PHE A 17 0.82 -21.76 -6.97
CA PHE A 17 1.34 -20.53 -7.56
C PHE A 17 0.34 -19.38 -7.44
N ILE A 18 -0.94 -19.61 -7.73
CA ILE A 18 -2.01 -18.61 -7.54
C ILE A 18 -2.09 -18.18 -6.07
N PHE A 19 -2.02 -19.15 -5.15
CA PHE A 19 -2.05 -18.87 -3.72
C PHE A 19 -0.85 -18.02 -3.28
N LEU A 20 0.35 -18.35 -3.76
CA LEU A 20 1.57 -17.60 -3.49
C LEU A 20 1.49 -16.16 -4.03
N LEU A 21 0.90 -15.98 -5.22
CA LEU A 21 0.72 -14.68 -5.84
C LEU A 21 -0.34 -13.83 -5.12
N ALA A 22 -1.38 -14.46 -4.59
CA ALA A 22 -2.46 -13.80 -3.86
C ALA A 22 -2.11 -13.51 -2.39
N ALA A 23 -1.15 -14.23 -1.80
CA ALA A 23 -0.79 -14.10 -0.40
C ALA A 23 -0.46 -12.66 0.04
N PRO A 24 0.33 -11.85 -0.71
CA PRO A 24 0.58 -10.45 -0.34
C PRO A 24 -0.69 -9.61 -0.29
N SER A 25 -1.63 -9.82 -1.22
CA SER A 25 -2.91 -9.11 -1.24
C SER A 25 -3.78 -9.50 -0.04
N LEU A 26 -3.80 -10.79 0.34
CA LEU A 26 -4.50 -11.27 1.53
C LEU A 26 -3.91 -10.67 2.82
N LEU A 27 -2.58 -10.57 2.90
CA LEU A 27 -1.92 -9.88 4.01
C LEU A 27 -2.27 -8.39 4.03
N GLY A 28 -2.30 -7.73 2.87
CA GLY A 28 -2.73 -6.35 2.74
C GLY A 28 -4.15 -6.13 3.26
N ILE A 29 -5.08 -7.00 2.86
CA ILE A 29 -6.46 -6.98 3.35
C ILE A 29 -6.52 -7.18 4.87
N GLY A 30 -5.78 -8.16 5.40
CA GLY A 30 -5.67 -8.37 6.85
C GLY A 30 -5.16 -7.15 7.60
N THR A 31 -4.18 -6.46 7.01
CA THR A 31 -3.60 -5.22 7.56
C THR A 31 -4.63 -4.09 7.60
N LEU A 32 -5.47 -3.96 6.56
CA LEU A 32 -6.56 -2.98 6.54
C LEU A 32 -7.58 -3.22 7.65
N PHE A 33 -7.98 -4.48 7.87
CA PHE A 33 -8.90 -4.82 8.96
C PHE A 33 -8.27 -4.54 10.34
N ALA A 34 -7.00 -4.88 10.52
CA ALA A 34 -6.27 -4.59 11.75
C ALA A 34 -6.16 -3.08 12.00
N TYR A 35 -5.82 -2.29 10.97
CA TYR A 35 -5.74 -0.84 11.08
C TYR A 35 -7.09 -0.20 11.40
N ARG A 36 -8.17 -0.66 10.76
CA ARG A 36 -9.53 -0.20 11.08
C ARG A 36 -9.89 -0.50 12.54
N ARG A 37 -9.58 -1.70 13.03
CA ARG A 37 -9.81 -2.07 14.43
C ARG A 37 -8.99 -1.18 15.37
N PHE A 38 -7.73 -0.92 15.05
CA PHE A 38 -6.87 -0.01 15.80
C PHE A 38 -7.50 1.39 15.92
N LEU A 39 -7.96 1.98 14.81
CA LEU A 39 -8.62 3.29 14.80
C LEU A 39 -9.90 3.35 15.65
N GLN A 40 -10.65 2.25 15.71
CA GLN A 40 -11.87 2.16 16.53
C GLN A 40 -11.56 2.07 18.03
N GLN A 41 -10.38 1.56 18.39
CA GLN A 41 -9.94 1.41 19.78
C GLN A 41 -9.13 2.61 20.28
N THR A 42 -8.75 3.54 19.39
CA THR A 42 -8.03 4.74 19.78
C THR A 42 -8.97 5.83 20.28
N ASP A 43 -8.46 6.70 21.15
CA ASP A 43 -9.20 7.89 21.57
C ASP A 43 -9.56 8.78 20.36
N GLU A 44 -10.54 9.66 20.56
CA GLU A 44 -11.07 10.47 19.46
C GLU A 44 -10.03 11.40 18.84
N LEU A 45 -9.10 11.91 19.66
CA LEU A 45 -8.06 12.83 19.23
C LEU A 45 -7.05 12.14 18.32
N GLN A 46 -6.56 10.98 18.75
CA GLN A 46 -5.63 10.17 17.99
C GLN A 46 -6.30 9.60 16.74
N ARG A 47 -7.58 9.19 16.81
CA ARG A 47 -8.36 8.80 15.64
C ARG A 47 -8.45 9.93 14.61
N LYS A 48 -8.65 11.17 15.06
CA LYS A 48 -8.64 12.36 14.19
C LYS A 48 -7.26 12.58 13.58
N ILE A 49 -6.18 12.57 14.37
CA ILE A 49 -4.80 12.73 13.86
C ILE A 49 -4.48 11.70 12.78
N GLN A 50 -4.83 10.43 13.00
CA GLN A 50 -4.62 9.36 12.03
C GLN A 50 -5.41 9.58 10.74
N THR A 51 -6.68 9.99 10.87
CA THR A 51 -7.56 10.23 9.71
C THR A 51 -7.09 11.42 8.89
N ASP A 52 -6.73 12.53 9.54
CA ASP A 52 -6.18 13.72 8.90
C ASP A 52 -4.85 13.39 8.20
N ALA A 53 -3.96 12.67 8.87
CA ALA A 53 -2.69 12.24 8.29
C ALA A 53 -2.88 11.32 7.08
N ALA A 54 -3.84 10.39 7.12
CA ALA A 54 -4.20 9.55 5.98
C ALA A 54 -4.71 10.38 4.79
N GLY A 55 -5.50 11.43 5.05
CA GLY A 55 -5.93 12.38 4.02
C GLY A 55 -4.76 13.13 3.36
N VAL A 56 -3.79 13.60 4.16
CA VAL A 56 -2.56 14.23 3.65
C VAL A 56 -1.74 13.26 2.80
N ALA A 57 -1.59 12.02 3.26
CA ALA A 57 -0.86 10.98 2.52
C ALA A 57 -1.52 10.65 1.18
N LEU A 58 -2.85 10.55 1.14
CA LEU A 58 -3.61 10.33 -0.09
C LEU A 58 -3.43 11.50 -1.06
N ALA A 59 -3.55 12.75 -0.58
CA ALA A 59 -3.34 13.93 -1.42
C ALA A 59 -1.90 13.97 -1.99
N ALA A 60 -0.90 13.67 -1.17
CA ALA A 60 0.48 13.58 -1.60
C ALA A 60 0.70 12.49 -2.65
N TYR A 61 0.13 11.30 -2.46
CA TYR A 61 0.19 10.22 -3.44
C TYR A 61 -0.42 10.65 -4.78
N LEU A 62 -1.61 11.26 -4.78
CA LEU A 62 -2.26 11.72 -6.00
C LEU A 62 -1.43 12.77 -6.75
N LEU A 63 -0.84 13.72 -6.02
CA LEU A 63 0.05 14.73 -6.61
C LEU A 63 1.30 14.10 -7.23
N LEU A 64 1.97 13.21 -6.50
CA LEU A 64 3.18 12.53 -6.97
C LEU A 64 2.89 11.59 -8.14
N ALA A 65 1.79 10.84 -8.10
CA ALA A 65 1.38 9.93 -9.17
C ALA A 65 0.99 10.71 -10.45
N THR A 66 0.35 11.86 -10.30
CA THR A 66 0.05 12.76 -11.43
C THR A 66 1.35 13.29 -12.04
N GLY A 67 2.27 13.79 -11.22
CA GLY A 67 3.58 14.26 -11.69
C GLY A 67 4.39 13.16 -12.38
N HIS A 68 4.36 11.95 -11.83
CA HIS A 68 4.98 10.76 -12.41
C HIS A 68 4.42 10.44 -13.80
N THR A 69 3.08 10.40 -13.94
CA THR A 69 2.42 10.16 -15.24
C THR A 69 2.75 11.25 -16.26
N LEU A 70 2.82 12.52 -15.83
CA LEU A 70 3.18 13.63 -16.71
C LEU A 70 4.64 13.51 -17.20
N LEU A 71 5.57 13.15 -16.33
CA LEU A 71 6.97 12.90 -16.69
C LEU A 71 7.10 11.79 -17.73
N GLU A 72 6.39 10.67 -17.55
CA GLU A 72 6.36 9.58 -18.53
C GLU A 72 5.79 10.06 -19.87
N SER A 73 4.70 10.82 -19.86
CA SER A 73 4.08 11.36 -21.08
C SER A 73 4.98 12.34 -21.84
N ALA A 74 5.87 13.04 -21.13
CA ALA A 74 6.86 13.95 -21.69
C ALA A 74 8.13 13.24 -22.19
N GLY A 75 8.16 11.90 -22.20
CA GLY A 75 9.30 11.09 -22.65
C GLY A 75 10.47 11.05 -21.67
N HIS A 76 10.28 11.52 -20.43
CA HIS A 76 11.30 11.41 -19.39
C HIS A 76 11.19 10.05 -18.71
N GLN A 77 12.33 9.50 -18.28
CA GLN A 77 12.34 8.33 -17.42
C GLN A 77 11.83 8.74 -16.04
N ALA A 78 10.59 8.38 -15.74
CA ALA A 78 10.06 8.51 -14.40
C ALA A 78 10.61 7.36 -13.51
N PRO A 79 10.77 7.59 -12.19
CA PRO A 79 11.09 6.53 -11.23
C PRO A 79 10.09 5.37 -11.30
N GLN A 80 10.39 4.22 -10.71
CA GLN A 80 9.41 3.14 -10.67
C GLN A 80 8.22 3.57 -9.82
N THR A 81 7.00 3.15 -10.16
CA THR A 81 5.80 3.53 -9.39
C THR A 81 5.91 3.13 -7.91
N MET A 82 6.61 2.03 -7.60
CA MET A 82 6.87 1.64 -6.21
C MET A 82 7.75 2.64 -5.44
N ASP A 83 8.57 3.44 -6.13
CA ASP A 83 9.40 4.47 -5.51
C ASP A 83 8.55 5.62 -4.93
N LEU A 84 7.29 5.75 -5.35
CA LEU A 84 6.34 6.72 -4.79
C LEU A 84 5.87 6.34 -3.38
N PHE A 85 6.03 5.08 -2.96
CA PHE A 85 5.59 4.64 -1.64
C PHE A 85 6.39 5.31 -0.51
N THR A 86 7.72 5.35 -0.63
CA THR A 86 8.62 5.95 0.36
C THR A 86 8.28 7.41 0.68
N PRO A 87 8.20 8.35 -0.29
CA PRO A 87 7.86 9.74 0.02
C PRO A 87 6.46 9.89 0.61
N VAL A 88 5.48 9.08 0.19
CA VAL A 88 4.13 9.10 0.76
C VAL A 88 4.12 8.68 2.22
N VAL A 89 4.86 7.63 2.58
CA VAL A 89 4.99 7.18 3.98
C VAL A 89 5.71 8.24 4.83
N LEU A 90 6.72 8.92 4.29
CA LEU A 90 7.40 10.00 4.99
C LEU A 90 6.47 11.19 5.26
N ILE A 91 5.68 11.59 4.26
CA ILE A 91 4.68 12.65 4.40
C ILE A 91 3.60 12.25 5.41
N TRP A 92 3.09 11.02 5.34
CA TRP A 92 2.14 10.48 6.32
C TRP A 92 2.71 10.50 7.75
N SER A 93 3.96 10.09 7.93
CA SER A 93 4.64 10.09 9.23
C SER A 93 4.81 11.52 9.76
N ALA A 94 5.24 12.45 8.91
CA ALA A 94 5.37 13.86 9.27
C ALA A 94 4.01 14.47 9.68
N ALA A 95 2.93 14.15 8.96
CA ALA A 95 1.59 14.62 9.27
C ALA A 95 1.10 14.12 10.64
N GLN A 96 1.39 12.87 11.00
CA GLN A 96 1.08 12.33 12.33
C GLN A 96 1.87 13.03 13.44
N ILE A 97 3.19 13.23 13.24
CA ILE A 97 4.04 13.91 14.21
C ILE A 97 3.54 15.35 14.42
N TYR A 98 3.24 16.06 13.33
CA TYR A 98 2.68 17.39 13.37
C TYR A 98 1.34 17.43 14.12
N GLY A 99 0.43 16.50 13.83
CA GLY A 99 -0.84 16.38 14.55
C GLY A 99 -0.63 16.15 16.05
N ALA A 100 0.24 15.22 16.41
CA ALA A 100 0.57 14.93 17.80
C ALA A 100 1.19 16.14 18.52
N TRP A 101 1.99 16.95 17.84
CA TRP A 101 2.55 18.18 18.41
C TRP A 101 1.52 19.30 18.52
N ARG A 102 0.58 19.41 17.57
CA ARG A 102 -0.43 20.48 17.54
C ARG A 102 -1.48 20.34 18.62
N TYR A 103 -1.81 19.11 19.00
CA TYR A 103 -2.86 18.75 19.96
C TYR A 103 -2.34 18.31 21.34
N ARG A 104 -1.02 18.42 21.58
CA ARG A 104 -0.46 18.46 22.94
C ARG A 104 -0.74 19.82 23.58
#